data_AF-A0A847SXI3-F1
#
_entry.id   AF-A0A847SXI3-F1
#
_cell.length_a   1.000
_cell.length_b   1.000
_cell.length_c   1.000
_cell.angle_alpha   90.00
_cell.angle_beta   90.00
_cell.angle_gamma   90.00
#
_symmetry.space_group_name_H-M   'P 1'
#
loop_
_entity.id
_entity.type
_entity.pdbx_description
1 polymer ?
#
loop_
_entity_poly.entity_id
_entity_poly.type
_entity_poly.pdbx_seq_one_letter_code
_entity_poly.pdbx_strand_id
1 'polypeptide(L)'
;MILRAQHREVTIELDDRERIILYLAQDLPLPESKYDVKALPRTVARMVEALHITRTVLYALLESMMEELIIAHHPIALKTKTVGGYSNVYVLTPEGNLLAEALRRRAI
;
A
#
# COMPACT_ATOMS: atom_id res chain seq x y z
N MET A 1 8.59 13.34 -4.24
CA MET A 1 10.00 12.91 -4.38
C MET A 1 11.03 14.05 -4.25
N ILE A 2 12.01 13.91 -3.34
CA ILE A 2 13.21 14.78 -3.26
C ILE A 2 14.46 13.90 -3.44
N LEU A 3 15.37 14.32 -4.33
CA LEU A 3 16.68 13.70 -4.50
C LEU A 3 17.69 14.37 -3.57
N ARG A 4 18.31 13.59 -2.68
CA ARG A 4 19.41 14.08 -1.84
C ARG A 4 20.69 13.33 -2.19
N ALA A 5 21.76 14.07 -2.41
CA ALA A 5 23.09 13.52 -2.52
C ALA A 5 23.88 13.92 -1.26
N GLN A 6 24.16 12.97 -0.37
CA GLN A 6 25.03 13.16 0.77
C GLN A 6 26.07 12.03 0.80
N HIS A 7 27.34 12.40 0.95
CA HIS A 7 28.45 11.47 1.20
C HIS A 7 28.56 10.28 0.21
N ARG A 8 28.45 10.55 -1.11
CA ARG A 8 28.47 9.54 -2.20
C ARG A 8 27.27 8.59 -2.24
N GLU A 9 26.26 8.81 -1.42
CA GLU A 9 24.98 8.10 -1.51
C GLU A 9 23.90 9.04 -2.06
N VAL A 10 23.15 8.53 -3.05
CA VAL A 10 21.95 9.19 -3.55
C VAL A 10 20.76 8.55 -2.84
N THR A 11 20.07 9.32 -2.02
CA THR A 11 18.86 8.87 -1.34
C THR A 11 17.64 9.52 -1.99
N ILE A 12 16.62 8.70 -2.22
CA ILE A 12 15.35 9.13 -2.78
C ILE A 12 14.36 9.21 -1.63
N GLU A 13 13.98 10.43 -1.27
CA GLU A 13 12.88 10.65 -0.35
C GLU A 13 11.57 10.49 -1.10
N LEU A 14 10.88 9.39 -0.80
CA LEU A 14 9.55 9.09 -1.32
C LEU A 14 8.49 9.74 -0.43
N ASP A 15 7.47 10.31 -1.05
CA ASP A 15 6.29 10.74 -0.31
C ASP A 15 5.43 9.54 0.13
N ASP A 16 4.45 9.78 1.00
CA ASP A 16 3.63 8.71 1.56
C ASP A 16 2.82 7.96 0.49
N ARG A 17 2.41 8.60 -0.61
CA ARG A 17 1.70 7.92 -1.71
C ARG A 17 2.64 6.98 -2.44
N GLU A 18 3.83 7.46 -2.79
CA GLU A 18 4.88 6.67 -3.43
C GLU A 18 5.24 5.45 -2.56
N ARG A 19 5.34 5.64 -1.25
CA ARG A 19 5.60 4.55 -0.28
C ARG A 19 4.46 3.52 -0.23
N ILE A 20 3.20 3.95 -0.24
CA ILE A 20 2.03 3.06 -0.29
C ILE A 20 2.03 2.23 -1.57
N ILE A 21 2.27 2.87 -2.72
CA ILE A 21 2.29 2.20 -4.03
C ILE A 21 3.37 1.11 -4.05
N LEU A 22 4.60 1.48 -3.67
CA LEU A 22 5.72 0.54 -3.67
C LEU A 22 5.54 -0.58 -2.65
N TYR A 23 4.89 -0.31 -1.50
CA TYR A 23 4.52 -1.32 -0.53
C TYR A 23 3.52 -2.35 -1.11
N LEU A 24 2.45 -1.88 -1.75
CA LEU A 24 1.44 -2.75 -2.35
C LEU A 24 1.95 -3.50 -3.60
N ALA A 25 3.00 -2.99 -4.25
CA ALA A 25 3.69 -3.61 -5.39
C ALA A 25 4.66 -4.73 -5.00
N GLN A 26 4.89 -4.97 -3.71
CA GLN A 26 5.66 -6.13 -3.24
C GLN A 26 4.87 -7.42 -3.49
N ASP A 27 5.57 -8.57 -3.42
CA ASP A 27 4.95 -9.89 -3.53
C ASP A 27 4.17 -10.25 -2.24
N LEU A 28 3.12 -9.48 -1.96
CA LEU A 28 2.22 -9.70 -0.83
C LEU A 28 1.10 -10.65 -1.26
N PRO A 29 0.79 -11.70 -0.50
CA PRO A 29 -0.25 -12.65 -0.86
C PRO A 29 -1.63 -12.00 -0.88
N LEU A 30 -2.46 -12.43 -1.82
CA LEU A 30 -3.88 -12.10 -1.88
C LEU A 30 -4.67 -13.09 -1.01
N PRO A 31 -5.82 -12.67 -0.44
CA PRO A 31 -6.68 -13.59 0.30
C PRO A 31 -7.44 -14.49 -0.66
N GLU A 32 -7.39 -15.80 -0.43
CA GLU A 32 -8.24 -16.83 -1.07
C GLU A 32 -9.52 -17.06 -0.23
N SER A 33 -9.46 -16.76 1.06
CA SER A 33 -10.57 -16.87 2.00
C SER A 33 -10.59 -15.70 3.00
N LYS A 34 -11.75 -15.48 3.63
CA LYS A 34 -11.90 -14.48 4.71
C LYS A 34 -11.07 -14.78 5.97
N TYR A 35 -10.43 -15.95 6.08
CA TYR A 35 -9.63 -16.36 7.23
C TYR A 35 -8.12 -16.30 6.96
N ASP A 36 -7.72 -15.83 5.77
CA ASP A 36 -6.32 -15.88 5.35
C ASP A 36 -5.49 -14.80 6.01
N VAL A 37 -4.89 -15.16 7.14
CA VAL A 37 -3.99 -14.29 7.89
C VAL A 37 -2.78 -13.82 7.09
N LYS A 38 -2.41 -14.54 6.01
CA LYS A 38 -1.29 -14.16 5.14
C LYS A 38 -1.54 -12.85 4.41
N ALA A 39 -2.79 -12.51 4.09
CA ALA A 39 -3.15 -11.27 3.39
C ALA A 39 -3.28 -10.06 4.34
N LEU A 40 -3.10 -10.23 5.65
CA LEU A 40 -3.13 -9.14 6.62
C LEU A 40 -2.22 -7.94 6.28
N PRO A 41 -1.01 -8.10 5.70
CA PRO A 41 -0.15 -6.98 5.31
C PRO A 41 -0.83 -5.97 4.37
N ARG A 42 -1.83 -6.39 3.59
CA ARG A 42 -2.59 -5.52 2.68
C ARG A 42 -3.74 -4.77 3.37
N THR A 43 -3.90 -4.90 4.69
CA THR A 43 -4.94 -4.20 5.46
C THR A 43 -4.40 -2.92 6.08
N VAL A 44 -5.27 -1.92 6.30
CA VAL A 44 -4.90 -0.64 6.93
C VAL A 44 -4.14 -0.84 8.25
N ALA A 45 -4.58 -1.79 9.08
CA ALA A 45 -3.93 -2.05 10.37
C ALA A 45 -2.44 -2.38 10.23
N ARG A 46 -2.07 -3.21 9.25
CA ARG A 46 -0.67 -3.59 9.01
C ARG A 46 0.09 -2.53 8.21
N MET A 47 -0.58 -1.84 7.30
CA MET A 47 0.03 -0.74 6.54
C MET A 47 0.44 0.42 7.45
N VAL A 48 -0.35 0.76 8.48
CA VAL A 48 0.02 1.77 9.49
C VAL A 48 1.32 1.38 10.19
N GLU A 49 1.45 0.12 10.62
CA GLU A 49 2.65 -0.40 11.28
C GLU A 49 3.87 -0.34 10.35
N ALA A 50 3.72 -0.79 9.11
CA ALA A 50 4.82 -0.92 8.15
C ALA A 50 5.29 0.42 7.57
N LEU A 51 4.37 1.35 7.33
CA LEU A 51 4.67 2.63 6.69
C LEU A 51 4.92 3.76 7.69
N HIS A 52 4.67 3.54 8.99
CA HIS A 52 4.76 4.57 10.02
C HIS A 52 3.91 5.81 9.68
N ILE A 53 2.77 5.61 9.02
CA ILE A 53 1.78 6.65 8.68
C ILE A 53 0.62 6.55 9.67
N THR A 54 0.10 7.68 10.14
CA THR A 54 -1.07 7.67 11.03
C THR A 54 -2.29 7.08 10.31
N ARG A 55 -3.17 6.40 11.06
CA ARG A 55 -4.37 5.78 10.49
C ARG A 55 -5.24 6.78 9.72
N THR A 56 -5.43 7.99 10.24
CA THR A 56 -6.24 9.04 9.60
C THR A 56 -5.66 9.46 8.25
N VAL A 57 -4.35 9.73 8.20
CA VAL A 57 -3.67 10.11 6.96
C VAL A 57 -3.73 8.96 5.95
N LEU A 58 -3.48 7.73 6.40
CA LEU A 58 -3.54 6.57 5.52
C LEU A 58 -4.93 6.39 4.90
N TYR A 59 -6.02 6.54 5.67
CA TYR A 59 -7.37 6.45 5.11
C TYR A 59 -7.62 7.51 4.03
N ALA A 60 -7.27 8.77 4.29
CA ALA A 60 -7.44 9.86 3.33
C ALA A 60 -6.64 9.62 2.03
N LEU A 61 -5.42 9.10 2.16
CA LEU A 61 -4.60 8.74 0.99
C LEU A 61 -5.20 7.57 0.22
N LEU A 62 -5.63 6.50 0.90
CA LEU A 62 -6.24 5.34 0.24
C LEU A 62 -7.54 5.72 -0.47
N GLU A 63 -8.36 6.60 0.12
CA GLU A 63 -9.59 7.12 -0.50
C GLU A 63 -9.28 7.88 -1.79
N SER A 64 -8.40 8.87 -1.74
CA SER A 64 -7.95 9.61 -2.92
C SER A 64 -7.33 8.70 -3.99
N MET A 65 -6.52 7.72 -3.60
CA MET A 65 -5.91 6.77 -4.55
C MET A 65 -6.92 5.81 -5.19
N MET A 66 -8.03 5.50 -4.52
CA MET A 66 -9.14 4.74 -5.11
C MET A 66 -9.92 5.58 -6.11
N GLU A 67 -10.19 6.86 -5.79
CA GLU A 67 -10.83 7.80 -6.72
C GLU A 67 -10.01 7.99 -8.00
N GLU A 68 -8.68 7.99 -7.88
CA GLU A 68 -7.73 8.05 -9.00
C GLU A 68 -7.53 6.70 -9.71
N LEU A 69 -8.22 5.63 -9.30
CA LEU A 69 -8.11 4.28 -9.86
C LEU A 69 -6.69 3.69 -9.79
N ILE A 70 -5.88 4.11 -8.82
CA ILE A 70 -4.52 3.56 -8.58
C ILE A 70 -4.59 2.27 -7.75
N ILE A 71 -5.54 2.22 -6.81
CA ILE A 71 -5.77 1.06 -5.95
C ILE A 71 -7.24 0.68 -5.93
N ALA A 72 -7.51 -0.55 -5.51
CA ALA A 72 -8.86 -1.06 -5.32
C ALA A 72 -8.95 -1.93 -4.06
N HIS A 73 -10.18 -2.22 -3.64
CA HIS A 73 -10.45 -3.28 -2.68
C HIS A 73 -10.41 -4.64 -3.38
N HIS A 74 -9.76 -5.61 -2.74
CA HIS A 74 -9.90 -6.99 -3.12
C HIS A 74 -11.31 -7.49 -2.74
N PRO A 75 -11.97 -8.34 -3.56
CA PRO A 75 -13.34 -8.81 -3.29
C PRO A 75 -13.50 -9.54 -1.95
N ILE A 76 -12.44 -10.21 -1.50
CA ILE A 76 -12.43 -10.95 -0.23
C ILE A 76 -11.85 -10.05 0.87
N ALA A 77 -12.72 -9.61 1.79
CA ALA A 77 -12.31 -8.95 3.02
C ALA A 77 -11.94 -9.98 4.11
N LEU A 78 -10.99 -9.63 4.98
CA LEU A 78 -10.53 -10.51 6.05
C LEU A 78 -11.38 -10.36 7.31
N LYS A 79 -11.77 -11.50 7.90
CA LYS A 79 -12.42 -11.54 9.21
C LYS A 79 -11.40 -11.22 10.28
N THR A 80 -11.69 -10.22 11.10
CA THR A 80 -10.84 -9.83 12.24
C THR A 80 -11.42 -10.36 13.55
N LYS A 81 -10.61 -10.37 14.62
CA LYS A 81 -11.01 -10.85 15.96
C LYS A 81 -12.08 -9.98 16.63
N THR A 82 -12.29 -8.75 16.14
CA THR A 82 -13.35 -7.86 16.57
C THR A 82 -14.70 -8.43 16.11
N VAL A 83 -15.67 -8.57 17.02
CA VAL A 83 -17.01 -9.12 16.69
C VAL A 83 -17.61 -8.35 15.51
N GLY A 84 -17.82 -9.03 14.38
CA GLY A 84 -18.37 -8.43 13.15
C GLY A 84 -17.39 -7.59 12.31
N GLY A 85 -16.14 -7.42 12.73
CA GLY A 85 -15.16 -6.59 12.02
C GLY A 85 -14.58 -7.32 10.82
N TYR A 86 -14.85 -6.82 9.61
CA TYR A 86 -14.10 -7.17 8.40
C TYR A 86 -13.07 -6.07 8.10
N SER A 87 -11.92 -6.46 7.57
CA SER A 87 -10.90 -5.54 7.08
C SER A 87 -10.73 -5.67 5.58
N ASN A 88 -10.83 -4.54 4.90
CA ASN A 88 -10.56 -4.45 3.48
C ASN A 88 -9.08 -4.74 3.21
N VAL A 89 -8.84 -5.42 2.10
CA VAL A 89 -7.52 -5.72 1.55
C VAL A 89 -7.34 -4.82 0.34
N TYR A 90 -6.24 -4.09 0.30
CA TYR A 90 -5.94 -3.14 -0.77
C TYR A 90 -4.97 -3.75 -1.78
N VAL A 91 -5.23 -3.51 -3.07
CA VAL A 91 -4.44 -4.01 -4.19
C VAL A 91 -4.21 -2.90 -5.20
N LEU A 92 -3.11 -2.97 -5.96
CA LEU A 92 -2.89 -2.09 -7.09
C LEU A 92 -3.80 -2.50 -8.25
N THR A 93 -4.35 -1.52 -8.95
CA THR A 93 -4.99 -1.70 -10.26
C THR A 93 -3.92 -1.91 -11.34
N PRO A 94 -4.28 -2.25 -12.59
CA PRO A 94 -3.34 -2.23 -13.71
C PRO A 94 -2.58 -0.88 -13.83
N GLU A 95 -3.29 0.23 -13.68
CA GLU A 95 -2.76 1.59 -13.71
C GLU A 95 -1.79 1.83 -12.54
N GLY A 96 -2.15 1.38 -11.33
CA GLY A 96 -1.28 1.46 -10.16
C GLY A 96 0.00 0.64 -10.30
N ASN A 97 -0.06 -0.52 -10.97
CA ASN A 97 1.12 -1.34 -11.27
C ASN A 97 2.05 -0.64 -12.26
N LEU A 98 1.51 0.02 -13.29
CA LEU A 98 2.32 0.83 -14.22
C LEU A 98 3.01 1.99 -13.48
N LEU A 99 2.31 2.64 -12.56
CA LEU A 99 2.87 3.70 -11.73
C LEU A 99 3.98 3.18 -10.80
N ALA A 100 3.77 2.02 -10.16
CA ALA A 100 4.79 1.39 -9.33
C ALA A 100 6.07 1.08 -10.13
N GLU A 101 5.92 0.58 -11.35
CA GLU A 101 7.04 0.30 -12.25
C GLU A 101 7.76 1.58 -12.68
N ALA A 102 7.02 2.65 -12.98
CA ALA A 102 7.62 3.96 -13.29
C ALA A 102 8.41 4.53 -12.11
N LEU A 103 7.90 4.39 -10.87
CA LEU A 103 8.60 4.80 -9.66
C LEU A 103 9.89 4.00 -9.45
N ARG A 104 9.86 2.68 -9.67
CA ARG A 104 11.06 1.82 -9.56
C ARG A 104 12.13 2.20 -10.58
N ARG A 105 11.76 2.43 -11.85
CA ARG A 105 12.71 2.83 -12.90
C ARG A 105 13.34 4.19 -12.64
N ARG A 106 12.60 5.11 -12.04
CA ARG A 106 13.12 6.43 -11.65
C ARG A 106 14.07 6.37 -10.46
N ALA A 107 14.02 5.28 -9.69
CA ALA A 107 14.85 5.09 -8.50
C ALA A 107 16.21 4.43 -8.76
N ILE A 108 16.45 3.95 -9.98
CA ILE A 108 17.69 3.28 -10.44
C ILE A 108 18.52 4.25 -11.27
#